data_AF-A0A7K3EM92-F1
#
_entry.id   AF-A0A7K3EM92-F1
#
_cell.length_a   1.000
_cell.length_b   1.000
_cell.length_c   1.000
_cell.angle_alpha   90.00
_cell.angle_beta   90.00
_cell.angle_gamma   90.00
#
_symmetry.space_group_name_H-M   'P 1'
#
loop_
_entity.id
_entity.type
_entity.pdbx_description
1 polymer ?
#
loop_
_entity_poly.entity_id
_entity_poly.type
_entity_poly.pdbx_seq_one_letter_code
_entity_poly.pdbx_strand_id
1 'polypeptide(L)'
;MSEPSYLTSPRRRGPRNGVRAVAAVGVVLAIAAGGSYAAGLGPFARGDDGPDPAAMEQARAFLADWSAGRLPSAAGRTTRPGTAEEVLQSFTAGLDIEKPKLTAAKEAEEAEDGTLGVPFTARMPISGLGTWTYESRLPLREQENGDWKVDWRLSLVHPRLSDTEKFRLEREETAAPKVTDREGTSLNGGRYPSLAPLLGRLAGAAGGGPRGAVELVDRASGEAVRTEASFGEKPDPATADQPVRTTLDARWQSAAEEALAKADGKNAALVALRVDNGEVLALANSPSTGFNRAASGTYAPGSTWKIVTSSALLLKGAVKPDDVVDCPKYLTVGKEFHNVETSEHPGATFRKDFMESCNTAFISLRGKLDDAELGEVARTYFGVGQEWHVGIPTYDGSVPVPKDQTEKAASMIGQGRIQANPLIMASVTATAVSGEFHQPSVTAGNENGTRTEPLPREVVTQLRGLMRDTVTDGTARGLADLPGGVGAKTGTAEVSEDQDNNGWLVAHRGNVAVAVVVEEGVTGGGSAGPVVHSLLSAVPEDPS
;
A
#
# COMPACT_ATOMS: atom_id res chain seq x y z
N MET A 1 -7.11 -53.54 -19.08
CA MET A 1 -6.33 -53.58 -20.33
C MET A 1 -6.77 -52.40 -21.19
N SER A 2 -5.82 -51.75 -21.87
CA SER A 2 -6.00 -50.98 -23.11
C SER A 2 -6.97 -49.78 -23.15
N GLU A 3 -6.39 -48.58 -23.01
CA GLU A 3 -6.66 -47.45 -23.91
C GLU A 3 -6.10 -47.74 -25.35
N PRO A 4 -6.11 -46.85 -26.37
CA PRO A 4 -6.61 -45.46 -26.46
C PRO A 4 -7.44 -45.14 -27.74
N SER A 5 -7.85 -43.87 -27.92
CA SER A 5 -7.89 -43.17 -29.23
C SER A 5 -8.11 -41.65 -29.10
N TYR A 6 -7.64 -40.88 -30.09
CA TYR A 6 -7.64 -39.41 -30.14
C TYR A 6 -8.44 -38.84 -31.35
N LEU A 7 -8.59 -37.51 -31.41
CA LEU A 7 -9.09 -36.67 -32.53
C LEU A 7 -10.64 -36.63 -32.68
N THR A 8 -11.29 -35.58 -33.22
CA THR A 8 -10.82 -34.38 -33.97
C THR A 8 -11.73 -33.15 -33.76
N SER A 9 -11.27 -31.95 -34.12
CA SER A 9 -11.96 -30.64 -33.94
C SER A 9 -13.14 -30.35 -34.90
N PRO A 10 -14.11 -29.49 -34.52
CA PRO A 10 -15.28 -29.12 -35.35
C PRO A 10 -15.05 -27.95 -36.32
N ARG A 11 -15.97 -27.73 -37.29
CA ARG A 11 -15.91 -26.66 -38.30
C ARG A 11 -17.21 -25.84 -38.45
N ARG A 12 -17.08 -24.52 -38.19
CA ARG A 12 -17.75 -23.35 -38.84
C ARG A 12 -19.28 -23.16 -38.85
N ARG A 13 -19.69 -21.97 -38.33
CA ARG A 13 -20.77 -21.04 -38.80
C ARG A 13 -22.23 -21.56 -38.68
N GLY A 14 -23.26 -20.72 -38.47
CA GLY A 14 -23.33 -19.24 -38.48
C GLY A 14 -24.70 -18.69 -37.99
N PRO A 15 -24.97 -17.37 -38.11
CA PRO A 15 -25.45 -16.57 -36.96
C PRO A 15 -26.89 -16.02 -37.05
N ARG A 16 -27.36 -15.36 -35.97
CA ARG A 16 -28.42 -14.30 -35.98
C ARG A 16 -28.34 -13.39 -34.74
N ASN A 17 -28.97 -12.20 -34.80
CA ASN A 17 -28.62 -11.02 -33.99
C ASN A 17 -29.78 -10.41 -33.16
N GLY A 18 -29.42 -9.65 -32.11
CA GLY A 18 -30.23 -8.64 -31.38
C GLY A 18 -29.46 -8.20 -30.11
N VAL A 19 -28.96 -6.96 -29.88
CA VAL A 19 -29.41 -5.56 -30.15
C VAL A 19 -30.62 -5.22 -29.26
N ARG A 20 -30.58 -4.29 -28.28
CA ARG A 20 -29.91 -2.97 -28.09
C ARG A 20 -29.35 -2.82 -26.65
N ALA A 21 -28.42 -1.93 -26.23
CA ALA A 21 -27.71 -0.74 -26.77
C ALA A 21 -28.35 0.67 -26.62
N VAL A 22 -27.89 1.48 -25.65
CA VAL A 22 -28.02 2.96 -25.46
C VAL A 22 -26.87 3.41 -24.52
N ALA A 23 -26.32 4.64 -24.47
CA ALA A 23 -25.85 5.69 -25.42
C ALA A 23 -25.40 6.93 -24.58
N ALA A 24 -24.59 7.90 -25.01
CA ALA A 24 -23.76 8.06 -26.22
C ALA A 24 -22.26 8.23 -25.78
N VAL A 25 -21.42 9.25 -26.04
CA VAL A 25 -21.36 10.54 -26.79
C VAL A 25 -19.88 10.66 -27.27
N GLY A 26 -19.48 11.27 -28.38
CA GLY A 26 -20.19 11.86 -29.52
C GLY A 26 -19.24 12.76 -30.34
N VAL A 27 -18.79 12.30 -31.51
CA VAL A 27 -17.83 13.00 -32.40
C VAL A 27 -18.52 13.32 -33.73
N VAL A 28 -18.23 14.50 -34.30
CA VAL A 28 -18.79 14.97 -35.58
C VAL A 28 -17.79 14.72 -36.73
N LEU A 29 -18.30 14.26 -37.87
CA LEU A 29 -17.55 13.91 -39.08
C LEU A 29 -17.89 14.84 -40.25
N ALA A 30 -16.90 15.15 -41.10
CA ALA A 30 -17.10 15.51 -42.51
C ALA A 30 -15.78 15.38 -43.32
N ILE A 31 -15.74 14.94 -44.59
CA ILE A 31 -16.53 13.92 -45.32
C ILE A 31 -15.81 13.57 -46.65
N ALA A 32 -15.76 12.27 -47.02
CA ALA A 32 -15.61 11.66 -48.38
C ALA A 32 -14.48 12.17 -49.36
N ALA A 33 -14.02 11.43 -50.39
CA ALA A 33 -14.66 10.34 -51.14
C ALA A 33 -13.66 9.44 -51.93
N GLY A 34 -14.07 8.19 -52.21
CA GLY A 34 -13.54 7.34 -53.29
C GLY A 34 -12.25 6.53 -52.99
N GLY A 35 -11.98 5.38 -53.64
CA GLY A 35 -12.87 4.64 -54.54
C GLY A 35 -12.20 3.64 -55.51
N SER A 36 -11.80 2.45 -55.04
CA SER A 36 -11.62 1.20 -55.83
C SER A 36 -10.50 1.09 -56.90
N TYR A 37 -9.44 0.35 -56.54
CA TYR A 37 -8.76 -0.72 -57.32
C TYR A 37 -8.99 -0.87 -58.84
N ALA A 38 -7.90 -0.86 -59.65
CA ALA A 38 -7.60 -1.92 -60.63
C ALA A 38 -6.17 -1.84 -61.26
N ALA A 39 -5.42 -2.93 -61.14
CA ALA A 39 -4.37 -3.47 -62.03
C ALA A 39 -3.38 -2.55 -62.80
N GLY A 40 -2.09 -2.64 -62.42
CA GLY A 40 -0.94 -2.29 -63.27
C GLY A 40 0.37 -2.81 -62.66
N LEU A 41 1.11 -3.67 -63.37
CA LEU A 41 2.37 -4.26 -62.87
C LEU A 41 3.59 -3.44 -63.32
N GLY A 42 4.41 -3.04 -62.36
CA GLY A 42 5.76 -2.53 -62.59
C GLY A 42 6.56 -2.53 -61.28
N PRO A 43 7.83 -2.98 -61.26
CA PRO A 43 8.76 -2.62 -60.20
C PRO A 43 9.12 -1.13 -60.28
N PHE A 44 9.81 -0.62 -59.25
CA PHE A 44 10.28 0.77 -59.11
C PHE A 44 9.20 1.81 -58.77
N ALA A 45 8.65 1.71 -57.56
CA ALA A 45 8.13 2.84 -56.80
C ALA A 45 8.32 2.62 -55.29
N ARG A 46 9.53 2.87 -54.78
CA ARG A 46 9.71 3.23 -53.36
C ARG A 46 9.54 4.74 -53.28
N GLY A 47 8.39 5.20 -52.78
CA GLY A 47 8.33 6.48 -52.09
C GLY A 47 8.74 6.21 -50.64
N ASP A 48 9.88 6.75 -50.22
CA ASP A 48 10.26 6.75 -48.82
C ASP A 48 9.59 7.97 -48.15
N ASP A 49 8.27 7.85 -47.91
CA ASP A 49 7.45 8.88 -47.25
C ASP A 49 7.70 8.91 -45.72
N GLY A 50 8.96 8.85 -45.31
CA GLY A 50 9.39 8.81 -43.91
C GLY A 50 10.70 9.58 -43.69
N PRO A 51 10.90 10.17 -42.49
CA PRO A 51 12.07 10.99 -42.19
C PRO A 51 13.37 10.18 -42.28
N ASP A 52 14.45 10.84 -42.73
CA ASP A 52 15.75 10.20 -42.97
C ASP A 52 16.22 9.36 -41.74
N PRO A 53 16.44 8.04 -41.92
CA PRO A 53 16.95 7.17 -40.87
C PRO A 53 18.24 7.67 -40.20
N ALA A 54 19.15 8.29 -40.95
CA ALA A 54 20.42 8.82 -40.43
C ALA A 54 20.20 10.07 -39.55
N ALA A 55 19.26 10.96 -39.93
CA ALA A 55 18.86 12.08 -39.11
C ALA A 55 18.22 11.60 -37.79
N MET A 56 17.33 10.61 -37.87
CA MET A 56 16.69 10.00 -36.70
C MET A 56 17.69 9.22 -35.82
N GLU A 57 18.77 8.67 -36.39
CA GLU A 57 19.87 8.07 -35.62
C GLU A 57 20.68 9.14 -34.87
N GLN A 58 21.10 10.21 -35.54
CA GLN A 58 21.85 11.31 -34.89
C GLN A 58 21.02 11.99 -33.79
N ALA A 59 19.72 12.17 -34.01
CA ALA A 59 18.79 12.70 -33.00
C ALA A 59 18.77 11.82 -31.72
N ARG A 60 18.64 10.50 -31.89
CA ARG A 60 18.67 9.54 -30.78
C ARG A 60 20.03 9.50 -30.09
N ALA A 61 21.13 9.57 -30.86
CA ALA A 61 22.48 9.52 -30.33
C ALA A 61 22.82 10.77 -29.51
N PHE A 62 22.43 11.97 -29.95
CA PHE A 62 22.55 13.21 -29.18
C PHE A 62 21.80 13.13 -27.84
N LEU A 63 20.53 12.74 -27.87
CA LEU A 63 19.71 12.64 -26.65
C LEU A 63 20.20 11.53 -25.71
N ALA A 64 20.78 10.44 -26.23
CA ALA A 64 21.39 9.37 -25.44
C ALA A 64 22.74 9.77 -24.82
N ASP A 65 23.55 10.59 -25.50
CA ASP A 65 24.79 11.15 -24.95
C ASP A 65 24.48 12.16 -23.84
N TRP A 66 23.52 13.07 -24.04
CA TRP A 66 23.08 14.01 -22.99
C TRP A 66 22.43 13.28 -21.80
N SER A 67 21.54 12.30 -22.03
CA SER A 67 20.92 11.49 -20.95
C SER A 67 21.95 10.75 -20.10
N ALA A 68 23.10 10.41 -20.68
CA ALA A 68 24.19 9.70 -20.00
C ALA A 68 25.29 10.63 -19.45
N GLY A 69 25.08 11.95 -19.45
CA GLY A 69 26.07 12.93 -18.98
C GLY A 69 27.32 13.06 -19.86
N ARG A 70 27.34 12.48 -21.07
CA ARG A 70 28.45 12.58 -22.03
C ARG A 70 28.35 13.89 -22.82
N LEU A 71 28.37 15.01 -22.12
CA LEU A 71 28.13 16.33 -22.70
C LEU A 71 29.08 16.69 -23.86
N PRO A 72 30.40 16.38 -23.82
CA PRO A 72 31.28 16.60 -24.98
C PRO A 72 30.89 15.77 -26.21
N SER A 73 30.41 14.53 -26.00
CA SER A 73 29.95 13.65 -27.08
C SER A 73 28.63 14.13 -27.68
N ALA A 74 27.70 14.64 -26.87
CA ALA A 74 26.48 15.28 -27.35
C ALA A 74 26.81 16.56 -28.13
N ALA A 75 27.64 17.43 -27.55
CA ALA A 75 28.08 18.70 -28.15
C ALA A 75 28.74 18.51 -29.52
N GLY A 76 29.60 17.49 -29.68
CA GLY A 76 30.27 17.17 -30.95
C GLY A 76 29.33 16.83 -32.12
N ARG A 77 28.07 16.45 -31.87
CA ARG A 77 27.04 16.17 -32.90
C ARG A 77 26.32 17.44 -33.40
N THR A 78 26.65 18.60 -32.84
CA THR A 78 25.96 19.87 -33.12
C THR A 78 26.70 20.74 -34.14
N THR A 79 26.01 21.74 -34.70
CA THR A 79 26.63 22.78 -35.52
C THR A 79 27.48 23.79 -34.71
N ARG A 80 27.42 23.78 -33.37
CA ARG A 80 28.20 24.69 -32.49
C ARG A 80 28.72 24.00 -31.21
N PRO A 81 29.70 23.06 -31.30
CA PRO A 81 30.08 22.21 -30.17
C PRO A 81 30.46 22.93 -28.88
N GLY A 82 31.33 23.96 -28.90
CA GLY A 82 31.75 24.65 -27.68
C GLY A 82 30.56 25.25 -26.90
N THR A 83 29.72 26.04 -27.58
CA THR A 83 28.49 26.61 -27.00
C THR A 83 27.49 25.54 -26.56
N ALA A 84 27.43 24.40 -27.26
CA ALA A 84 26.59 23.29 -26.87
C ALA A 84 27.04 22.65 -25.55
N GLU A 85 28.34 22.40 -25.38
CA GLU A 85 28.88 21.81 -24.14
C GLU A 85 28.66 22.75 -22.95
N GLU A 86 29.02 24.02 -23.08
CA GLU A 86 28.86 25.05 -22.04
C GLU A 86 27.40 25.19 -21.57
N VAL A 87 26.44 25.23 -22.50
CA VAL A 87 25.02 25.39 -22.18
C VAL A 87 24.42 24.12 -21.60
N LEU A 88 24.73 22.93 -22.15
CA LEU A 88 24.23 21.67 -21.60
C LEU A 88 24.78 21.42 -20.19
N GLN A 89 26.05 21.77 -19.94
CA GLN A 89 26.67 21.69 -18.61
C GLN A 89 26.02 22.68 -17.64
N SER A 90 25.90 23.95 -18.04
CA SER A 90 25.32 25.02 -17.20
C SER A 90 23.85 24.75 -16.85
N PHE A 91 23.07 24.23 -17.81
CA PHE A 91 21.66 23.86 -17.59
C PHE A 91 21.51 22.64 -16.68
N THR A 92 22.35 21.61 -16.86
CA THR A 92 22.27 20.37 -16.06
C THR A 92 22.76 20.61 -14.64
N ALA A 93 23.92 21.26 -14.46
CA ALA A 93 24.51 21.52 -13.15
C ALA A 93 23.83 22.69 -12.41
N GLY A 94 23.46 23.77 -13.10
CA GLY A 94 22.82 24.94 -12.49
C GLY A 94 21.37 24.74 -12.03
N LEU A 95 20.80 23.55 -12.28
CA LEU A 95 19.46 23.14 -11.84
C LEU A 95 19.51 21.82 -11.04
N ASP A 96 20.68 21.40 -10.55
CA ASP A 96 20.89 20.14 -9.81
C ASP A 96 20.26 18.89 -10.48
N ILE A 97 20.32 18.79 -11.81
CA ILE A 97 19.70 17.70 -12.57
C ILE A 97 20.60 16.45 -12.50
N GLU A 98 20.08 15.35 -11.98
CA GLU A 98 20.86 14.14 -11.69
C GLU A 98 21.07 13.23 -12.91
N LYS A 99 20.02 12.51 -13.32
CA LYS A 99 20.05 11.49 -14.38
C LYS A 99 18.96 11.79 -15.40
N PRO A 100 19.18 12.76 -16.30
CA PRO A 100 18.18 13.18 -17.27
C PRO A 100 17.80 12.01 -18.19
N LYS A 101 16.51 11.88 -18.50
CA LYS A 101 15.98 10.88 -19.42
C LYS A 101 15.22 11.56 -20.56
N LEU A 102 15.91 11.68 -21.69
CA LEU A 102 15.39 12.27 -22.92
C LEU A 102 14.84 11.15 -23.81
N THR A 103 13.76 11.40 -24.56
CA THR A 103 13.15 10.40 -25.44
C THR A 103 12.55 11.05 -26.67
N ALA A 104 13.17 10.83 -27.83
CA ALA A 104 12.66 11.27 -29.13
C ALA A 104 11.35 10.57 -29.51
N ALA A 105 10.53 11.29 -30.27
CA ALA A 105 9.38 10.72 -30.98
C ALA A 105 9.81 9.73 -32.08
N LYS A 106 8.82 9.06 -32.67
CA LYS A 106 9.02 8.17 -33.84
C LYS A 106 8.99 8.94 -35.16
N GLU A 107 8.19 10.00 -35.20
CA GLU A 107 8.00 10.89 -36.34
C GLU A 107 8.82 12.17 -36.15
N ALA A 108 9.09 12.84 -37.27
CA ALA A 108 9.75 14.14 -37.32
C ALA A 108 9.10 14.96 -38.42
N GLU A 109 9.03 16.27 -38.25
CA GLU A 109 8.37 17.18 -39.18
C GLU A 109 9.43 18.12 -39.78
N GLU A 110 9.37 18.34 -41.08
CA GLU A 110 10.21 19.32 -41.76
C GLU A 110 9.68 20.74 -41.47
N ALA A 111 10.56 21.63 -41.03
CA ALA A 111 10.23 23.02 -40.72
C ALA A 111 10.43 23.94 -41.94
N GLU A 112 9.75 25.08 -41.95
CA GLU A 112 9.83 26.10 -43.02
C GLU A 112 11.25 26.66 -43.26
N ASP A 113 12.18 26.42 -42.34
CA ASP A 113 13.60 26.80 -42.43
C ASP A 113 14.53 25.70 -42.97
N GLY A 114 13.97 24.61 -43.50
CA GLY A 114 14.71 23.48 -44.05
C GLY A 114 15.45 22.65 -43.00
N THR A 115 14.95 22.61 -41.75
CA THR A 115 15.44 21.68 -40.72
C THR A 115 14.43 20.58 -40.42
N LEU A 116 14.93 19.36 -40.17
CA LEU A 116 14.10 18.25 -39.71
C LEU A 116 13.95 18.35 -38.18
N GLY A 117 12.77 18.74 -37.71
CA GLY A 117 12.49 18.98 -36.29
C GLY A 117 11.92 17.74 -35.59
N VAL A 118 12.76 17.00 -34.87
CA VAL A 118 12.39 15.79 -34.11
C VAL A 118 11.86 16.19 -32.72
N PRO A 119 10.57 15.96 -32.37
CA PRO A 119 10.07 16.21 -31.01
C PRO A 119 10.70 15.23 -30.00
N PHE A 120 10.88 15.68 -28.75
CA PHE A 120 11.28 14.80 -27.65
C PHE A 120 10.69 15.23 -26.30
N THR A 121 10.39 14.25 -25.46
CA THR A 121 10.07 14.48 -24.04
C THR A 121 11.36 14.47 -23.22
N ALA A 122 11.57 15.49 -22.40
CA ALA A 122 12.61 15.56 -21.39
C ALA A 122 12.03 15.23 -20.01
N ARG A 123 12.67 14.32 -19.28
CA ARG A 123 12.44 14.12 -17.83
C ARG A 123 13.74 14.42 -17.10
N MET A 124 13.73 15.45 -16.27
CA MET A 124 14.89 15.97 -15.55
C MET A 124 14.67 15.80 -14.04
N PRO A 125 15.22 14.76 -13.40
CA PRO A 125 15.20 14.61 -11.94
C PRO A 125 16.09 15.67 -11.30
N ILE A 126 15.50 16.55 -10.49
CA ILE A 126 16.18 17.61 -9.74
C ILE A 126 16.43 17.11 -8.32
N SER A 127 17.69 17.17 -7.88
CA SER A 127 18.13 16.50 -6.66
C SER A 127 17.37 16.99 -5.42
N GLY A 128 16.84 16.05 -4.64
CA GLY A 128 16.07 16.30 -3.43
C GLY A 128 14.67 16.92 -3.61
N LEU A 129 14.15 17.08 -4.84
CA LEU A 129 12.86 17.74 -5.09
C LEU A 129 11.86 16.91 -5.90
N GLY A 130 12.22 16.42 -7.08
CA GLY A 130 11.27 15.75 -7.97
C GLY A 130 11.73 15.71 -9.42
N THR A 131 10.85 15.36 -10.35
CA THR A 131 11.18 15.31 -11.80
C THR A 131 10.43 16.39 -12.57
N TRP A 132 11.16 17.41 -13.04
CA TRP A 132 10.66 18.33 -14.05
C TRP A 132 10.47 17.58 -15.37
N THR A 133 9.30 17.71 -16.00
CA THR A 133 9.02 17.09 -17.30
C THR A 133 8.51 18.15 -18.27
N TYR A 134 9.08 18.18 -19.47
CA TYR A 134 8.69 19.09 -20.55
C TYR A 134 8.89 18.45 -21.92
N GLU A 135 8.38 19.09 -22.97
CA GLU A 135 8.61 18.70 -24.35
C GLU A 135 9.43 19.78 -25.07
N SER A 136 10.25 19.34 -26.02
CA SER A 136 11.10 20.22 -26.84
C SER A 136 11.26 19.62 -28.23
N ARG A 137 11.93 20.34 -29.13
CA ARG A 137 12.20 19.92 -30.50
C ARG A 137 13.69 20.02 -30.80
N LEU A 138 14.25 18.96 -31.38
CA LEU A 138 15.63 18.88 -31.81
C LEU A 138 15.68 19.11 -33.33
N PRO A 139 16.08 20.30 -33.81
CA PRO A 139 16.25 20.53 -35.25
C PRO A 139 17.55 19.89 -35.72
N LEU A 140 17.51 19.21 -36.87
CA LEU A 140 18.69 18.72 -37.58
C LEU A 140 18.79 19.35 -38.97
N ARG A 141 20.02 19.51 -39.46
CA ARG A 141 20.31 19.93 -40.84
C ARG A 141 21.39 19.04 -41.43
N GLU A 142 21.20 18.62 -42.67
CA GLU A 142 22.24 18.00 -43.49
C GLU A 142 23.41 18.99 -43.68
N GLN A 143 24.63 18.48 -43.76
CA GLN A 143 25.85 19.24 -43.99
C GLN A 143 26.32 19.04 -45.44
N GLU A 144 27.19 19.92 -45.97
CA GLU A 144 27.67 19.87 -47.36
C GLU A 144 28.37 18.55 -47.76
N ASN A 145 28.75 17.71 -46.79
CA ASN A 145 29.35 16.40 -46.98
C ASN A 145 28.37 15.22 -46.82
N GLY A 146 27.07 15.46 -46.63
CA GLY A 146 26.03 14.43 -46.42
C GLY A 146 25.90 13.92 -44.99
N ASP A 147 26.66 14.47 -44.02
CA ASP A 147 26.44 14.17 -42.60
C ASP A 147 25.22 14.93 -42.07
N TRP A 148 24.44 14.32 -41.17
CA TRP A 148 23.42 15.04 -40.39
C TRP A 148 23.99 15.58 -39.07
N LYS A 149 23.69 16.84 -38.74
CA LYS A 149 24.01 17.44 -37.43
C LYS A 149 22.81 18.11 -36.78
N VAL A 150 22.84 18.19 -35.45
CA VAL A 150 21.87 18.98 -34.67
C VAL A 150 22.16 20.47 -34.87
N ASP A 151 21.17 21.24 -35.32
CA ASP A 151 21.31 22.67 -35.51
C ASP A 151 21.22 23.41 -34.17
N TRP A 152 22.35 23.87 -33.63
CA TRP A 152 22.40 24.34 -32.25
C TRP A 152 21.63 25.66 -32.04
N ARG A 153 20.54 25.60 -31.26
CA ARG A 153 19.71 26.71 -30.82
C ARG A 153 19.34 26.52 -29.35
N LEU A 154 19.31 27.58 -28.54
CA LEU A 154 19.00 27.47 -27.11
C LEU A 154 17.62 26.84 -26.84
N SER A 155 16.65 27.10 -27.72
CA SER A 155 15.30 26.54 -27.67
C SER A 155 15.21 25.01 -27.77
N LEU A 156 16.26 24.32 -28.24
CA LEU A 156 16.28 22.84 -28.20
C LEU A 156 16.44 22.32 -26.76
N VAL A 157 17.20 23.03 -25.92
CA VAL A 157 17.44 22.62 -24.52
C VAL A 157 16.15 22.72 -23.71
N HIS A 158 15.42 23.84 -23.88
CA HIS A 158 14.04 24.02 -23.44
C HIS A 158 13.38 25.10 -24.31
N PRO A 159 12.11 24.99 -24.75
CA PRO A 159 11.51 25.93 -25.71
C PRO A 159 11.52 27.41 -25.31
N ARG A 160 11.51 27.71 -24.00
CA ARG A 160 11.62 29.07 -23.43
C ARG A 160 13.04 29.51 -23.07
N LEU A 161 14.09 28.76 -23.45
CA LEU A 161 15.47 29.19 -23.20
C LEU A 161 15.96 30.08 -24.36
N SER A 162 16.23 31.34 -24.04
CA SER A 162 16.64 32.38 -24.98
C SER A 162 18.00 33.00 -24.60
N ASP A 163 18.48 33.97 -25.37
CA ASP A 163 19.66 34.78 -25.05
C ASP A 163 19.37 35.88 -24.01
N THR A 164 18.10 36.23 -23.80
CA THR A 164 17.62 37.13 -22.76
C THR A 164 17.17 36.41 -21.47
N GLU A 165 16.66 35.19 -21.55
CA GLU A 165 16.12 34.45 -20.39
C GLU A 165 16.96 33.20 -20.06
N LYS A 166 16.99 32.81 -18.79
CA LYS A 166 17.65 31.59 -18.30
C LYS A 166 16.77 30.91 -17.24
N PHE A 167 17.07 29.66 -16.93
CA PHE A 167 16.49 29.02 -15.76
C PHE A 167 17.33 29.22 -14.49
N ARG A 168 16.65 29.35 -13.36
CA ARG A 168 17.19 29.35 -12.00
C ARG A 168 16.44 28.29 -11.18
N LEU A 169 17.15 27.52 -10.37
CA LEU A 169 16.53 26.69 -9.35
C LEU A 169 16.49 27.49 -8.03
N GLU A 170 15.29 27.85 -7.60
CA GLU A 170 15.05 28.31 -6.24
C GLU A 170 14.81 27.11 -5.31
N ARG A 171 15.34 27.18 -4.09
CA ARG A 171 15.16 26.17 -3.04
C ARG A 171 14.66 26.83 -1.76
N GLU A 172 13.58 26.31 -1.20
CA GLU A 172 12.95 26.79 0.03
C GLU A 172 13.01 25.64 1.05
N GLU A 173 13.89 25.75 2.05
CA GLU A 173 14.02 24.74 3.11
C GLU A 173 13.05 25.05 4.25
N THR A 174 11.81 24.56 4.15
CA THR A 174 10.85 24.72 5.24
C THR A 174 11.04 23.68 6.33
N ALA A 175 11.30 24.17 7.54
CA ALA A 175 11.38 23.38 8.75
C ALA A 175 10.13 22.51 8.90
N ALA A 176 10.34 21.20 9.10
CA ALA A 176 9.26 20.25 9.23
C ALA A 176 8.41 20.56 10.48
N PRO A 177 7.06 20.63 10.37
CA PRO A 177 6.21 20.91 11.51
C PRO A 177 6.34 19.80 12.56
N LYS A 178 6.32 20.18 13.83
CA LYS A 178 6.49 19.23 14.94
C LYS A 178 5.32 18.25 14.96
N VAL A 179 5.60 16.95 14.95
CA VAL A 179 4.56 15.93 15.18
C VAL A 179 4.45 15.70 16.68
N THR A 180 3.22 15.65 17.18
CA THR A 180 2.91 15.52 18.61
C THR A 180 1.97 14.37 18.90
N ASP A 181 2.07 13.83 20.11
CA ASP A 181 1.15 12.85 20.68
C ASP A 181 -0.18 13.52 21.09
N ARG A 182 -1.16 12.72 21.53
CA ARG A 182 -2.48 13.19 21.93
C ARG A 182 -2.46 14.28 23.01
N GLU A 183 -1.48 14.29 23.91
CA GLU A 183 -1.33 15.28 24.97
C GLU A 183 -0.37 16.43 24.61
N GLY A 184 0.10 16.49 23.35
CA GLY A 184 1.00 17.54 22.85
C GLY A 184 2.49 17.25 23.04
N THR A 185 2.87 16.06 23.51
CA THR A 185 4.26 15.62 23.66
C THR A 185 4.92 15.48 22.29
N SER A 186 6.11 16.07 22.09
CA SER A 186 6.81 15.99 20.80
C SER A 186 7.29 14.56 20.51
N LEU A 187 6.73 13.95 19.46
CA LEU A 187 7.17 12.65 18.96
C LEU A 187 8.37 12.86 18.03
N ASN A 188 9.40 12.01 18.15
CA ASN A 188 10.58 12.04 17.31
C ASN A 188 11.18 10.64 17.14
N GLY A 189 11.79 10.37 15.98
CA GLY A 189 12.35 9.05 15.65
C GLY A 189 13.59 8.65 16.45
N GLY A 190 14.21 9.56 17.23
CA GLY A 190 15.30 9.21 18.15
C GLY A 190 14.80 8.58 19.45
N ARG A 191 13.60 8.97 19.92
CA ARG A 191 12.93 8.39 21.08
C ARG A 191 11.95 7.27 20.72
N TYR A 192 11.33 7.34 19.53
CA TYR A 192 10.35 6.37 19.05
C TYR A 192 10.75 5.82 17.66
N PRO A 193 11.76 4.93 17.57
CA PRO A 193 12.36 4.56 16.29
C PRO A 193 11.38 3.88 15.32
N SER A 194 10.34 3.20 15.80
CA SER A 194 9.35 2.56 14.91
C SER A 194 8.33 3.55 14.33
N LEU A 195 8.20 4.74 14.95
CA LEU A 195 7.44 5.84 14.37
C LEU A 195 8.24 6.66 13.35
N ALA A 196 9.58 6.55 13.29
CA ALA A 196 10.41 7.46 12.50
C ALA A 196 9.97 7.64 11.02
N PRO A 197 9.60 6.58 10.26
CA PRO A 197 9.09 6.74 8.89
C PRO A 197 7.71 7.42 8.83
N LEU A 198 6.85 7.17 9.84
CA LEU A 198 5.53 7.76 9.96
C LEU A 198 5.61 9.26 10.30
N LEU A 199 6.45 9.64 11.27
CA LEU A 199 6.62 11.05 11.66
C LEU A 199 7.15 11.88 10.48
N GLY A 200 8.10 11.33 9.71
CA GLY A 200 8.57 11.96 8.47
C GLY A 200 7.47 12.15 7.43
N ARG A 201 6.60 11.14 7.24
CA ARG A 201 5.44 11.24 6.34
C ARG A 201 4.42 12.28 6.81
N LEU A 202 4.05 12.28 8.10
CA LEU A 202 3.07 13.19 8.68
C LEU A 202 3.54 14.65 8.60
N ALA A 203 4.80 14.91 8.94
CA ALA A 203 5.39 16.23 8.79
C ALA A 203 5.48 16.66 7.31
N GLY A 204 5.82 15.73 6.40
CA GLY A 204 5.84 15.98 4.96
C GLY A 204 4.47 16.37 4.38
N ALA A 205 3.42 15.63 4.75
CA ALA A 205 2.03 15.92 4.33
C ALA A 205 1.48 17.23 4.92
N ALA A 206 2.05 17.71 6.04
CA ALA A 206 1.78 19.03 6.60
C ALA A 206 2.68 20.15 6.02
N GLY A 207 3.37 19.90 4.90
CA GLY A 207 4.23 20.89 4.24
C GLY A 207 5.62 21.03 4.84
N GLY A 208 6.16 19.98 5.46
CA GLY A 208 7.56 19.91 5.89
C GLY A 208 8.50 19.36 4.82
N GLY A 209 9.76 19.80 4.83
CA GLY A 209 10.81 19.29 3.96
C GLY A 209 11.19 20.22 2.80
N PRO A 210 11.99 19.73 1.84
CA PRO A 210 12.57 20.55 0.78
C PRO A 210 11.52 20.95 -0.26
N ARG A 211 11.35 22.26 -0.46
CA ARG A 211 10.63 22.84 -1.60
C ARG A 211 11.59 23.46 -2.60
N GLY A 212 11.08 23.72 -3.79
CA GLY A 212 11.78 24.53 -4.77
C GLY A 212 10.93 24.87 -5.99
N ALA A 213 11.50 25.71 -6.85
CA ALA A 213 10.89 26.11 -8.11
C ALA A 213 11.96 26.22 -9.20
N VAL A 214 11.65 25.73 -10.40
CA VAL A 214 12.40 26.10 -11.61
C VAL A 214 11.75 27.38 -12.13
N GLU A 215 12.47 28.49 -12.04
CA GLU A 215 12.03 29.79 -12.51
C GLU A 215 12.70 30.15 -13.84
N LEU A 216 11.92 30.65 -14.79
CA LEU A 216 12.42 31.40 -15.92
C LEU A 216 12.69 32.83 -15.46
N VAL A 217 13.94 33.27 -15.56
CA VAL A 217 14.40 34.58 -15.08
C VAL A 217 15.08 35.35 -16.20
N ASP A 218 14.88 36.66 -16.23
CA ASP A 218 15.59 37.54 -17.15
C ASP A 218 17.08 37.63 -16.75
N ARG A 219 17.98 37.62 -17.75
CA ARG A 219 19.43 37.57 -17.54
C ARG A 219 20.04 38.91 -17.16
N ALA A 220 19.40 40.03 -17.49
CA ALA A 220 19.93 41.38 -17.27
C ALA A 220 19.55 41.93 -15.88
N SER A 221 18.31 41.70 -15.47
CA SER A 221 17.73 42.11 -14.18
C SER A 221 17.87 41.04 -13.09
N GLY A 222 17.80 39.75 -13.46
CA GLY A 222 17.68 38.64 -12.51
C GLY A 222 16.26 38.43 -11.96
N GLU A 223 15.27 39.20 -12.44
CA GLU A 223 13.87 39.08 -12.03
C GLU A 223 13.21 37.80 -12.57
N ALA A 224 12.29 37.23 -11.79
CA ALA A 224 11.55 36.04 -12.18
C ALA A 224 10.41 36.42 -13.16
N VAL A 225 10.54 36.00 -14.41
CA VAL A 225 9.53 36.18 -15.46
C VAL A 225 8.34 35.26 -15.20
N ARG A 226 8.61 34.00 -14.80
CA ARG A 226 7.58 33.03 -14.38
C ARG A 226 8.17 31.75 -13.76
N THR A 227 7.41 31.11 -12.89
CA THR A 227 7.64 29.72 -12.51
C THR A 227 7.32 28.76 -13.66
N GLU A 228 8.18 27.78 -13.90
CA GLU A 228 8.04 26.72 -14.91
C GLU A 228 7.66 25.37 -14.29
N ALA A 229 8.21 25.06 -13.10
CA ALA A 229 7.82 23.92 -12.28
C ALA A 229 7.97 24.26 -10.79
N SER A 230 7.15 23.65 -9.94
CA SER A 230 7.16 23.79 -8.49
C SER A 230 7.23 22.42 -7.83
N PHE A 231 7.93 22.32 -6.69
CA PHE A 231 8.19 21.07 -5.98
C PHE A 231 7.89 21.21 -4.49
N GLY A 232 7.24 20.17 -3.94
CA GLY A 232 6.67 20.17 -2.59
C GLY A 232 5.33 20.93 -2.52
N GLU A 233 4.41 20.43 -1.69
CA GLU A 233 3.15 21.12 -1.41
C GLU A 233 3.41 22.30 -0.48
N LYS A 234 2.82 23.47 -0.77
CA LYS A 234 2.82 24.60 0.20
C LYS A 234 1.88 24.26 1.36
N PRO A 235 2.19 24.66 2.60
CA PRO A 235 1.30 24.40 3.71
C PRO A 235 0.07 25.30 3.58
N ASP A 236 -1.04 24.93 4.21
CA ASP A 236 -2.12 25.91 4.43
C ASP A 236 -1.55 27.03 5.34
N PRO A 237 -1.62 28.31 4.94
CA PRO A 237 -1.17 29.42 5.77
C PRO A 237 -1.84 29.48 7.15
N ALA A 238 -3.00 28.84 7.34
CA ALA A 238 -3.65 28.70 8.64
C ALA A 238 -3.01 27.64 9.57
N THR A 239 -2.25 26.68 9.03
CA THR A 239 -1.68 25.55 9.79
C THR A 239 -0.16 25.43 9.73
N ALA A 240 0.53 26.23 8.91
CA ALA A 240 1.98 26.15 8.70
C ALA A 240 2.85 26.13 9.98
N ASP A 241 2.47 26.89 11.03
CA ASP A 241 3.17 26.93 12.32
C ASP A 241 2.60 25.95 13.37
N GLN A 242 1.53 25.21 13.06
CA GLN A 242 0.83 24.34 14.02
C GLN A 242 1.45 22.93 14.07
N PRO A 243 1.63 22.33 15.26
CA PRO A 243 2.05 20.94 15.38
C PRO A 243 1.04 19.96 14.78
N VAL A 244 1.53 18.93 14.10
CA VAL A 244 0.70 17.81 13.62
C VAL A 244 0.36 16.91 14.81
N ARG A 245 -0.82 17.12 15.40
CA ARG A 245 -1.31 16.32 16.53
C ARG A 245 -1.83 14.95 16.04
N THR A 246 -1.29 13.89 16.64
CA THR A 246 -1.70 12.50 16.42
C THR A 246 -2.57 11.99 17.58
N THR A 247 -3.16 10.81 17.40
CA THR A 247 -3.89 10.08 18.46
C THR A 247 -2.98 9.29 19.40
N LEU A 248 -1.72 9.08 18.98
CA LEU A 248 -0.72 8.26 19.66
C LEU A 248 -0.43 8.81 21.06
N ASP A 249 -0.07 7.94 22.01
CA ASP A 249 0.34 8.32 23.37
C ASP A 249 1.82 7.99 23.58
N ALA A 250 2.60 8.99 24.03
CA ALA A 250 4.04 8.92 24.21
C ALA A 250 4.52 7.87 25.25
N ARG A 251 3.63 7.40 26.14
CA ARG A 251 3.87 6.35 27.13
C ARG A 251 3.54 4.98 26.54
N TRP A 252 2.37 4.85 25.91
CA TRP A 252 1.94 3.60 25.25
C TRP A 252 2.89 3.20 24.11
N GLN A 253 3.39 4.17 23.33
CA GLN A 253 4.39 3.88 22.29
C GLN A 253 5.72 3.38 22.88
N SER A 254 6.21 3.98 23.98
CA SER A 254 7.43 3.53 24.67
C SER A 254 7.27 2.09 25.15
N ALA A 255 6.17 1.83 25.88
CA ALA A 255 5.86 0.50 26.38
C ALA A 255 5.64 -0.54 25.26
N ALA A 256 5.13 -0.13 24.09
CA ALA A 256 4.99 -1.01 22.93
C ALA A 256 6.33 -1.38 22.27
N GLU A 257 7.24 -0.41 22.11
CA GLU A 257 8.59 -0.67 21.59
C GLU A 257 9.43 -1.49 22.59
N GLU A 258 9.32 -1.22 23.89
CA GLU A 258 9.95 -1.99 24.96
C GLU A 258 9.38 -3.42 25.05
N ALA A 259 8.06 -3.61 24.88
CA ALA A 259 7.42 -4.92 24.88
C ALA A 259 7.83 -5.78 23.68
N LEU A 260 8.07 -5.18 22.50
CA LEU A 260 8.53 -5.92 21.32
C LEU A 260 9.95 -6.50 21.49
N ALA A 261 10.74 -6.05 22.47
CA ALA A 261 11.98 -6.72 22.84
C ALA A 261 11.77 -8.15 23.37
N LYS A 262 10.53 -8.54 23.76
CA LYS A 262 10.15 -9.92 24.12
C LYS A 262 9.92 -10.83 22.92
N ALA A 263 10.08 -10.34 21.69
CA ALA A 263 10.06 -11.16 20.47
C ALA A 263 11.43 -11.78 20.14
N ASP A 264 12.42 -11.69 21.04
CA ASP A 264 13.77 -12.27 20.91
C ASP A 264 14.48 -11.95 19.57
N GLY A 265 14.30 -10.72 19.09
CA GLY A 265 14.89 -10.22 17.84
C GLY A 265 14.17 -10.65 16.56
N LYS A 266 13.09 -11.43 16.65
CA LYS A 266 12.24 -11.77 15.50
C LYS A 266 11.53 -10.54 14.94
N ASN A 267 11.12 -10.64 13.67
CA ASN A 267 10.17 -9.69 13.09
C ASN A 267 8.86 -9.77 13.88
N ALA A 268 8.32 -8.62 14.30
CA ALA A 268 7.10 -8.57 15.09
C ALA A 268 6.42 -7.20 14.94
N ALA A 269 5.16 -7.11 15.33
CA ALA A 269 4.44 -5.84 15.34
C ALA A 269 3.33 -5.82 16.39
N LEU A 270 3.09 -4.63 16.94
CA LEU A 270 2.10 -4.36 17.97
C LEU A 270 1.26 -3.15 17.57
N VAL A 271 -0.07 -3.27 17.75
CA VAL A 271 -0.98 -2.11 17.78
C VAL A 271 -1.75 -2.12 19.09
N ALA A 272 -1.90 -0.94 19.69
CA ALA A 272 -2.86 -0.67 20.76
C ALA A 272 -3.77 0.49 20.32
N LEU A 273 -5.09 0.33 20.45
CA LEU A 273 -6.08 1.35 20.11
C LEU A 273 -7.24 1.38 21.12
N ARG A 274 -7.92 2.53 21.20
CA ARG A 274 -9.07 2.74 22.07
C ARG A 274 -10.32 2.02 21.55
N VAL A 275 -11.03 1.37 22.48
CA VAL A 275 -12.23 0.57 22.20
C VAL A 275 -13.45 1.44 21.87
N ASP A 276 -13.53 2.66 22.43
CA ASP A 276 -14.68 3.56 22.30
C ASP A 276 -14.65 4.53 21.11
N ASN A 277 -13.51 4.66 20.42
CA ASN A 277 -13.39 5.61 19.30
C ASN A 277 -12.35 5.25 18.21
N GLY A 278 -11.59 4.16 18.34
CA GLY A 278 -10.60 3.75 17.34
C GLY A 278 -9.31 4.59 17.30
N GLU A 279 -9.09 5.53 18.24
CA GLU A 279 -7.81 6.25 18.35
C GLU A 279 -6.66 5.25 18.58
N VAL A 280 -5.69 5.22 17.65
CA VAL A 280 -4.48 4.40 17.79
C VAL A 280 -3.57 5.06 18.81
N LEU A 281 -3.27 4.35 19.89
CA LEU A 281 -2.41 4.80 21.00
C LEU A 281 -0.94 4.44 20.76
N ALA A 282 -0.70 3.26 20.18
CA ALA A 282 0.64 2.79 19.84
C ALA A 282 0.62 1.97 18.55
N LEU A 283 1.66 2.15 17.75
CA LEU A 283 1.92 1.44 16.50
C LEU A 283 3.42 1.15 16.46
N ALA A 284 3.80 -0.07 16.83
CA ALA A 284 5.20 -0.46 17.01
C ALA A 284 5.58 -1.63 16.10
N ASN A 285 6.83 -1.64 15.66
CA ASN A 285 7.40 -2.64 14.73
C ASN A 285 8.75 -3.15 15.25
N SER A 286 9.05 -4.41 14.95
CA SER A 286 10.36 -5.05 15.10
C SER A 286 10.77 -5.68 13.75
N PRO A 287 11.97 -5.42 13.22
CA PRO A 287 12.83 -4.28 13.55
C PRO A 287 12.08 -2.95 13.45
N SER A 288 12.47 -1.97 14.27
CA SER A 288 11.78 -0.68 14.38
C SER A 288 11.87 0.15 13.11
N THR A 289 13.06 0.24 12.51
CA THR A 289 13.26 0.90 11.22
C THR A 289 12.90 -0.04 10.06
N GLY A 290 11.90 0.32 9.25
CA GLY A 290 11.63 -0.38 7.99
C GLY A 290 10.15 -0.42 7.60
N PHE A 291 9.70 -1.60 7.16
CA PHE A 291 8.33 -1.85 6.73
C PHE A 291 7.33 -1.80 7.90
N ASN A 292 6.21 -1.10 7.71
CA ASN A 292 5.13 -0.98 8.69
C ASN A 292 4.28 -2.25 8.73
N ARG A 293 4.80 -3.30 9.37
CA ARG A 293 4.09 -4.57 9.61
C ARG A 293 2.78 -4.37 10.37
N ALA A 294 2.77 -3.45 11.34
CA ALA A 294 1.65 -3.15 12.23
C ALA A 294 0.36 -2.76 11.48
N ALA A 295 0.46 -1.98 10.40
CA ALA A 295 -0.71 -1.45 9.67
C ALA A 295 -0.71 -1.70 8.15
N SER A 296 0.41 -2.13 7.57
CA SER A 296 0.54 -2.44 6.14
C SER A 296 0.89 -3.91 5.85
N GLY A 297 1.10 -4.73 6.89
CA GLY A 297 1.37 -6.16 6.74
C GLY A 297 0.20 -6.96 6.17
N THR A 298 0.49 -8.14 5.63
CA THR A 298 -0.50 -9.07 5.03
C THR A 298 -0.24 -10.49 5.50
N TYR A 299 -0.88 -10.88 6.60
CA TYR A 299 -0.67 -12.16 7.28
C TYR A 299 -1.96 -12.96 7.39
N ALA A 300 -1.88 -14.29 7.49
CA ALA A 300 -2.97 -15.08 8.04
C ALA A 300 -3.14 -14.75 9.55
N PRO A 301 -4.30 -14.27 10.03
CA PRO A 301 -4.54 -13.98 11.45
C PRO A 301 -4.60 -15.25 12.33
N GLY A 302 -4.77 -16.42 11.71
CA GLY A 302 -4.91 -17.70 12.40
C GLY A 302 -6.05 -17.67 13.42
N SER A 303 -5.89 -18.43 14.52
CA SER A 303 -6.98 -18.63 15.49
C SER A 303 -7.44 -17.38 16.27
N THR A 304 -6.84 -16.19 16.08
CA THR A 304 -7.44 -14.92 16.55
C THR A 304 -8.71 -14.59 15.77
N TRP A 305 -8.78 -14.98 14.50
CA TRP A 305 -9.96 -14.83 13.64
C TRP A 305 -11.19 -15.60 14.12
N LYS A 306 -11.02 -16.55 15.05
CA LYS A 306 -12.14 -17.24 15.70
C LYS A 306 -13.09 -16.28 16.43
N ILE A 307 -12.68 -15.04 16.74
CA ILE A 307 -13.58 -13.96 17.15
C ILE A 307 -14.64 -13.68 16.08
N VAL A 308 -14.23 -13.45 14.82
CA VAL A 308 -15.14 -13.18 13.68
C VAL A 308 -15.95 -14.43 13.34
N THR A 309 -15.32 -15.61 13.31
CA THR A 309 -16.04 -16.88 13.07
C THR A 309 -17.10 -17.17 14.14
N SER A 310 -16.79 -16.92 15.42
CA SER A 310 -17.77 -17.03 16.51
C SER A 310 -18.89 -16.03 16.34
N SER A 311 -18.57 -14.78 16.00
CA SER A 311 -19.57 -13.74 15.76
C SER A 311 -20.58 -14.16 14.69
N ALA A 312 -20.11 -14.69 13.55
CA ALA A 312 -20.99 -15.23 12.50
C ALA A 312 -21.87 -16.40 12.98
N LEU A 313 -21.30 -17.35 13.72
CA LEU A 313 -22.03 -18.51 14.24
C LEU A 313 -23.09 -18.12 15.30
N LEU A 314 -22.76 -17.16 16.17
CA LEU A 314 -23.67 -16.65 17.21
C LEU A 314 -24.77 -15.76 16.61
N LEU A 315 -24.44 -14.88 15.64
CA LEU A 315 -25.41 -14.08 14.88
C LEU A 315 -26.47 -14.96 14.19
N LYS A 316 -26.04 -16.10 13.61
CA LYS A 316 -26.93 -17.06 12.95
C LYS A 316 -27.68 -17.99 13.91
N GLY A 317 -27.42 -17.90 15.22
CA GLY A 317 -27.94 -18.84 16.24
C GLY A 317 -27.51 -20.30 16.00
N ALA A 318 -26.40 -20.51 15.29
CA ALA A 318 -25.96 -21.82 14.83
C ALA A 318 -25.29 -22.68 15.92
N VAL A 319 -24.84 -22.02 17.00
CA VAL A 319 -24.23 -22.57 18.22
C VAL A 319 -24.43 -21.56 19.36
N LYS A 320 -24.32 -22.02 20.61
CA LYS A 320 -24.21 -21.20 21.82
C LYS A 320 -22.93 -21.57 22.58
N PRO A 321 -22.38 -20.71 23.47
CA PRO A 321 -21.16 -21.02 24.23
C PRO A 321 -21.20 -22.37 24.95
N ASP A 322 -22.35 -22.78 25.47
CA ASP A 322 -22.51 -24.00 26.27
C ASP A 322 -23.11 -25.18 25.49
N ASP A 323 -23.31 -25.04 24.17
CA ASP A 323 -23.64 -26.18 23.30
C ASP A 323 -22.41 -27.08 23.11
N VAL A 324 -22.63 -28.39 23.07
CA VAL A 324 -21.56 -29.38 22.85
C VAL A 324 -21.12 -29.39 21.39
N VAL A 325 -19.82 -29.27 21.17
CA VAL A 325 -19.14 -29.40 19.88
C VAL A 325 -17.90 -30.26 20.13
N ASP A 326 -17.77 -31.39 19.43
CA ASP A 326 -16.60 -32.25 19.63
C ASP A 326 -15.34 -31.63 19.01
N CYS A 327 -14.26 -31.65 19.79
CA CYS A 327 -12.91 -31.30 19.35
C CYS A 327 -12.06 -32.57 19.17
N PRO A 328 -12.21 -33.35 18.08
CA PRO A 328 -11.37 -34.50 17.81
C PRO A 328 -9.95 -34.06 17.45
N LYS A 329 -8.96 -34.94 17.65
CA LYS A 329 -7.55 -34.67 17.33
C LYS A 329 -7.30 -34.23 15.87
N TYR A 330 -8.04 -34.83 14.94
CA TYR A 330 -7.93 -34.63 13.49
C TYR A 330 -9.31 -34.44 12.85
N LEU A 331 -9.38 -33.68 11.76
CA LEU A 331 -10.57 -33.59 10.90
C LEU A 331 -10.17 -33.39 9.43
N THR A 332 -10.61 -34.30 8.57
CA THR A 332 -10.24 -34.28 7.14
C THR A 332 -11.30 -33.58 6.29
N VAL A 333 -10.89 -32.52 5.59
CA VAL A 333 -11.71 -31.78 4.62
C VAL A 333 -10.81 -31.45 3.42
N GLY A 334 -10.64 -32.39 2.50
CA GLY A 334 -9.69 -32.27 1.38
C GLY A 334 -8.23 -32.50 1.79
N LYS A 335 -7.73 -31.74 2.78
CA LYS A 335 -6.54 -32.08 3.59
C LYS A 335 -6.93 -32.51 5.00
N GLU A 336 -6.00 -33.13 5.73
CA GLU A 336 -6.11 -33.28 7.19
C GLU A 336 -5.87 -31.92 7.88
N PHE A 337 -6.68 -31.62 8.89
CA PHE A 337 -6.47 -30.51 9.82
C PHE A 337 -6.34 -31.06 11.24
N HIS A 338 -5.45 -30.49 12.04
CA HIS A 338 -5.21 -30.86 13.43
C HIS A 338 -5.27 -29.63 14.36
N ASN A 339 -5.32 -29.89 15.66
CA ASN A 339 -5.18 -28.87 16.69
C ASN A 339 -3.68 -28.58 16.98
N VAL A 340 -3.38 -27.46 17.63
CA VAL A 340 -2.02 -27.17 18.14
C VAL A 340 -1.64 -28.25 19.16
N GLU A 341 -0.38 -28.71 19.13
CA GLU A 341 0.13 -29.87 19.89
C GLU A 341 -0.67 -31.18 19.65
N THR A 342 -1.58 -31.19 18.67
CA THR A 342 -2.53 -32.27 18.40
C THR A 342 -3.42 -32.63 19.61
N SER A 343 -3.88 -31.60 20.34
CA SER A 343 -4.84 -31.73 21.44
C SER A 343 -6.20 -32.29 20.98
N GLU A 344 -6.98 -32.85 21.91
CA GLU A 344 -8.38 -33.22 21.69
C GLU A 344 -9.22 -33.05 22.96
N HIS A 345 -10.49 -32.67 22.78
CA HIS A 345 -11.47 -32.48 23.85
C HIS A 345 -12.83 -33.09 23.43
N PRO A 346 -13.03 -34.41 23.63
CA PRO A 346 -14.33 -35.05 23.43
C PRO A 346 -15.37 -34.49 24.40
N GLY A 347 -16.58 -34.22 23.92
CA GLY A 347 -17.67 -33.62 24.73
C GLY A 347 -17.39 -32.19 25.18
N ALA A 348 -16.51 -31.46 24.49
CA ALA A 348 -16.28 -30.04 24.74
C ALA A 348 -17.53 -29.20 24.45
N THR A 349 -17.61 -28.03 25.09
CA THR A 349 -18.55 -26.98 24.67
C THR A 349 -17.85 -25.99 23.75
N PHE A 350 -18.61 -25.27 22.93
CA PHE A 350 -18.07 -24.22 22.06
C PHE A 350 -17.22 -23.17 22.82
N ARG A 351 -17.56 -22.89 24.08
CA ARG A 351 -16.77 -22.11 25.03
C ARG A 351 -15.39 -22.69 25.27
N LYS A 352 -15.31 -23.99 25.57
CA LYS A 352 -14.04 -24.69 25.72
C LYS A 352 -13.24 -24.68 24.41
N ASP A 353 -13.89 -24.86 23.26
CA ASP A 353 -13.20 -24.84 21.96
C ASP A 353 -12.62 -23.47 21.60
N PHE A 354 -13.27 -22.38 21.98
CA PHE A 354 -12.72 -21.03 21.84
C PHE A 354 -11.51 -20.82 22.75
N MET A 355 -11.65 -21.19 24.03
CA MET A 355 -10.69 -21.07 25.13
C MET A 355 -9.38 -21.86 24.88
N GLU A 356 -9.54 -23.13 24.49
CA GLU A 356 -8.45 -24.05 24.11
C GLU A 356 -8.01 -23.86 22.65
N SER A 357 -8.68 -22.97 21.92
CA SER A 357 -8.38 -22.61 20.52
C SER A 357 -8.51 -23.78 19.53
N CYS A 358 -9.40 -24.74 19.77
CA CYS A 358 -9.60 -25.93 18.92
C CYS A 358 -9.86 -25.56 17.45
N ASN A 359 -9.14 -26.20 16.53
CA ASN A 359 -9.33 -26.04 15.08
C ASN A 359 -10.44 -26.94 14.57
N THR A 360 -10.42 -28.22 14.94
CA THR A 360 -11.31 -29.25 14.37
C THR A 360 -12.78 -28.98 14.71
N ALA A 361 -13.09 -28.52 15.92
CA ALA A 361 -14.41 -28.06 16.32
C ALA A 361 -14.94 -26.91 15.42
N PHE A 362 -14.17 -25.84 15.24
CA PHE A 362 -14.53 -24.71 14.37
C PHE A 362 -14.69 -25.13 12.90
N ILE A 363 -13.86 -26.05 12.42
CA ILE A 363 -13.95 -26.61 11.05
C ILE A 363 -15.19 -27.51 10.90
N SER A 364 -15.63 -28.20 11.95
CA SER A 364 -16.87 -29.00 11.93
C SER A 364 -18.10 -28.11 11.65
N LEU A 365 -18.12 -26.91 12.24
CA LEU A 365 -19.21 -25.93 12.11
C LEU A 365 -19.25 -25.22 10.74
N ARG A 366 -18.30 -25.45 9.83
CA ARG A 366 -18.27 -24.80 8.48
C ARG A 366 -19.53 -25.01 7.64
N GLY A 367 -20.32 -26.06 7.93
CA GLY A 367 -21.60 -26.35 7.26
C GLY A 367 -22.79 -25.58 7.82
N LYS A 368 -22.60 -24.76 8.86
CA LYS A 368 -23.60 -23.84 9.41
C LYS A 368 -23.59 -22.49 8.70
N LEU A 369 -22.40 -22.04 8.31
CA LEU A 369 -22.23 -20.77 7.59
C LEU A 369 -22.34 -20.99 6.08
N ASP A 370 -22.82 -20.00 5.35
CA ASP A 370 -22.81 -19.97 3.89
C ASP A 370 -21.43 -19.51 3.37
N ASP A 371 -21.10 -19.78 2.10
CA ASP A 371 -19.71 -19.67 1.62
C ASP A 371 -19.16 -18.22 1.65
N ALA A 372 -20.00 -17.20 1.47
CA ALA A 372 -19.62 -15.79 1.56
C ALA A 372 -19.76 -15.17 2.96
N GLU A 373 -20.54 -15.80 3.84
CA GLU A 373 -21.09 -15.19 5.06
C GLU A 373 -20.01 -14.74 6.06
N LEU A 374 -18.87 -15.44 6.13
CA LEU A 374 -17.74 -15.03 6.99
C LEU A 374 -17.10 -13.72 6.53
N GLY A 375 -17.06 -13.47 5.20
CA GLY A 375 -16.59 -12.20 4.62
C GLY A 375 -17.63 -11.09 4.75
N GLU A 376 -18.91 -11.43 4.60
CA GLU A 376 -20.02 -10.51 4.82
C GLU A 376 -20.09 -10.05 6.29
N VAL A 377 -19.94 -10.95 7.26
CA VAL A 377 -19.87 -10.59 8.69
C VAL A 377 -18.63 -9.75 9.01
N ALA A 378 -17.46 -10.11 8.47
CA ALA A 378 -16.23 -9.34 8.64
C ALA A 378 -16.36 -7.90 8.08
N ARG A 379 -17.00 -7.75 6.93
CA ARG A 379 -17.26 -6.45 6.31
C ARG A 379 -18.30 -5.63 7.08
N THR A 380 -19.45 -6.23 7.37
CA THR A 380 -20.63 -5.53 7.90
C THR A 380 -20.52 -5.17 9.38
N TYR A 381 -19.90 -6.02 10.21
CA TYR A 381 -19.79 -5.74 11.64
C TYR A 381 -18.40 -5.21 12.03
N PHE A 382 -17.34 -5.67 11.36
CA PHE A 382 -15.95 -5.38 11.75
C PHE A 382 -15.20 -4.45 10.76
N GLY A 383 -15.88 -3.90 9.75
CA GLY A 383 -15.31 -2.98 8.77
C GLY A 383 -14.23 -3.57 7.84
N VAL A 384 -13.88 -4.85 7.96
CA VAL A 384 -12.72 -5.45 7.28
C VAL A 384 -12.98 -5.57 5.78
N GLY A 385 -11.99 -5.22 4.96
CA GLY A 385 -12.13 -5.17 3.50
C GLY A 385 -13.05 -4.04 3.00
N GLN A 386 -13.33 -3.04 3.85
CA GLN A 386 -13.73 -1.71 3.40
C GLN A 386 -12.48 -0.84 3.20
N GLU A 387 -12.65 0.38 2.68
CA GLU A 387 -11.55 1.36 2.58
C GLU A 387 -11.51 2.17 3.89
N TRP A 388 -10.36 2.25 4.54
CA TRP A 388 -10.18 2.96 5.81
C TRP A 388 -9.29 4.19 5.65
N HIS A 389 -9.76 5.37 6.06
CA HIS A 389 -8.94 6.58 6.07
C HIS A 389 -8.27 6.75 7.44
N VAL A 390 -7.24 5.93 7.72
CA VAL A 390 -6.54 5.92 9.03
C VAL A 390 -5.62 7.15 9.22
N GLY A 391 -5.38 7.93 8.16
CA GLY A 391 -4.41 9.04 8.12
C GLY A 391 -3.00 8.59 7.70
N ILE A 392 -2.82 7.28 7.54
CA ILE A 392 -1.59 6.62 7.09
C ILE A 392 -1.95 5.58 6.02
N PRO A 393 -1.01 5.12 5.18
CA PRO A 393 -1.27 4.00 4.27
C PRO A 393 -1.47 2.71 5.07
N THR A 394 -2.63 2.10 4.90
CA THR A 394 -3.01 0.84 5.55
C THR A 394 -3.27 -0.25 4.54
N TYR A 395 -3.26 -1.49 5.02
CA TYR A 395 -3.91 -2.60 4.37
C TYR A 395 -5.14 -2.96 5.21
N ASP A 396 -6.34 -2.86 4.63
CA ASP A 396 -7.61 -2.87 5.38
C ASP A 396 -8.28 -4.25 5.43
N GLY A 397 -7.57 -5.27 4.92
CA GLY A 397 -7.90 -6.69 5.06
C GLY A 397 -8.52 -7.32 3.83
N SER A 398 -8.50 -8.64 3.79
CA SER A 398 -9.17 -9.42 2.75
C SER A 398 -9.77 -10.70 3.34
N VAL A 399 -11.05 -10.92 3.05
CA VAL A 399 -11.81 -12.11 3.47
C VAL A 399 -12.57 -12.64 2.24
N PRO A 400 -11.86 -13.20 1.24
CA PRO A 400 -12.48 -13.61 -0.02
C PRO A 400 -13.31 -14.88 0.17
N VAL A 401 -14.34 -15.04 -0.67
CA VAL A 401 -15.13 -16.27 -0.74
C VAL A 401 -14.19 -17.47 -0.98
N PRO A 402 -14.30 -18.57 -0.21
CA PRO A 402 -13.54 -19.79 -0.43
C PRO A 402 -13.80 -20.39 -1.82
N LYS A 403 -12.75 -20.88 -2.48
CA LYS A 403 -12.87 -21.52 -3.81
C LYS A 403 -13.39 -22.97 -3.73
N ASP A 404 -13.23 -23.59 -2.56
CA ASP A 404 -13.58 -24.99 -2.28
C ASP A 404 -13.75 -25.22 -0.76
N GLN A 405 -14.20 -26.42 -0.37
CA GLN A 405 -14.49 -26.76 1.03
C GLN A 405 -13.24 -26.93 1.93
N THR A 406 -12.06 -27.20 1.35
CA THR A 406 -10.76 -27.20 2.05
C THR A 406 -10.39 -25.79 2.45
N GLU A 407 -10.56 -24.84 1.54
CA GLU A 407 -10.37 -23.43 1.85
C GLU A 407 -11.42 -22.94 2.84
N LYS A 408 -12.69 -23.35 2.71
CA LYS A 408 -13.73 -22.98 3.70
C LYS A 408 -13.38 -23.47 5.10
N ALA A 409 -12.86 -24.69 5.23
CA ALA A 409 -12.31 -25.21 6.48
C ALA A 409 -11.18 -24.31 7.03
N ALA A 410 -10.19 -23.96 6.20
CA ALA A 410 -9.12 -23.04 6.60
C ALA A 410 -9.66 -21.66 7.04
N SER A 411 -10.62 -21.09 6.31
CA SER A 411 -11.21 -19.79 6.62
C SER A 411 -11.89 -19.72 7.98
N MET A 412 -12.54 -20.80 8.45
CA MET A 412 -13.12 -20.87 9.80
C MET A 412 -12.10 -20.60 10.93
N ILE A 413 -10.81 -20.85 10.68
CA ILE A 413 -9.72 -20.70 11.65
C ILE A 413 -8.72 -19.58 11.28
N GLY A 414 -9.10 -18.64 10.40
CA GLY A 414 -8.26 -17.52 10.01
C GLY A 414 -7.11 -17.88 9.06
N GLN A 415 -7.30 -18.94 8.27
CA GLN A 415 -6.34 -19.47 7.29
C GLN A 415 -6.89 -19.42 5.85
N GLY A 416 -6.07 -19.83 4.88
CA GLY A 416 -6.38 -19.76 3.45
C GLY A 416 -6.01 -18.40 2.87
N ARG A 417 -6.90 -17.77 2.10
CA ARG A 417 -6.70 -16.39 1.60
C ARG A 417 -7.20 -15.27 2.54
N ILE A 418 -7.50 -15.57 3.81
CA ILE A 418 -7.79 -14.51 4.79
C ILE A 418 -6.49 -13.76 5.12
N GLN A 419 -6.51 -12.43 4.99
CA GLN A 419 -5.34 -11.58 5.23
C GLN A 419 -5.68 -10.41 6.15
N ALA A 420 -4.84 -10.20 7.17
CA ALA A 420 -4.95 -9.13 8.15
C ALA A 420 -3.56 -8.68 8.66
N ASN A 421 -3.56 -7.66 9.52
CA ASN A 421 -2.41 -7.14 10.27
C ASN A 421 -2.84 -6.79 11.71
N PRO A 422 -1.90 -6.44 12.62
CA PRO A 422 -2.25 -6.04 13.97
C PRO A 422 -3.26 -4.90 14.07
N LEU A 423 -3.24 -3.90 13.18
CA LEU A 423 -4.24 -2.81 13.19
C LEU A 423 -5.67 -3.35 12.98
N ILE A 424 -5.87 -4.22 11.98
CA ILE A 424 -7.14 -4.90 11.76
C ILE A 424 -7.52 -5.74 12.97
N MET A 425 -6.60 -6.57 13.48
CA MET A 425 -6.93 -7.49 14.57
C MET A 425 -7.18 -6.78 15.90
N ALA A 426 -6.58 -5.61 16.15
CA ALA A 426 -6.91 -4.75 17.27
C ALA A 426 -8.31 -4.11 17.10
N SER A 427 -8.67 -3.68 15.89
CA SER A 427 -10.01 -3.16 15.57
C SER A 427 -11.10 -4.23 15.68
N VAL A 428 -10.83 -5.46 15.20
CA VAL A 428 -11.70 -6.64 15.39
C VAL A 428 -11.92 -6.92 16.88
N THR A 429 -10.85 -6.83 17.67
CA THR A 429 -10.88 -7.05 19.13
C THR A 429 -11.67 -5.98 19.85
N ALA A 430 -11.47 -4.69 19.51
CA ALA A 430 -12.27 -3.59 20.01
C ALA A 430 -13.76 -3.78 19.68
N THR A 431 -14.09 -4.00 18.40
CA THR A 431 -15.46 -4.19 17.92
C THR A 431 -16.17 -5.36 18.61
N ALA A 432 -15.46 -6.48 18.84
CA ALA A 432 -16.01 -7.65 19.53
C ALA A 432 -16.37 -7.38 21.00
N VAL A 433 -15.75 -6.37 21.64
CA VAL A 433 -15.98 -6.03 23.04
C VAL A 433 -16.71 -4.70 23.25
N SER A 434 -16.78 -3.79 22.28
CA SER A 434 -17.69 -2.64 22.27
C SER A 434 -19.10 -3.05 21.79
N GLY A 435 -19.14 -3.83 20.70
CA GLY A 435 -20.32 -4.07 19.87
C GLY A 435 -20.42 -3.16 18.64
N GLU A 436 -19.48 -2.23 18.45
CA GLU A 436 -19.51 -1.21 17.40
C GLU A 436 -18.11 -1.02 16.78
N PHE A 437 -18.05 -0.97 15.45
CA PHE A 437 -16.81 -0.70 14.73
C PHE A 437 -16.53 0.81 14.70
N HIS A 438 -15.37 1.19 15.20
CA HIS A 438 -14.81 2.53 15.04
C HIS A 438 -13.59 2.43 14.13
N GLN A 439 -13.61 3.15 13.00
CA GLN A 439 -12.51 3.17 12.03
C GLN A 439 -11.22 3.63 12.75
N PRO A 440 -10.12 2.85 12.69
CA PRO A 440 -8.88 3.24 13.33
C PRO A 440 -8.38 4.60 12.81
N SER A 441 -7.81 5.42 13.69
CA SER A 441 -7.27 6.73 13.34
C SER A 441 -5.92 6.99 14.00
N VAL A 442 -4.99 7.58 13.25
CA VAL A 442 -3.70 8.10 13.74
C VAL A 442 -3.70 9.63 13.81
N THR A 443 -4.63 10.27 13.08
CA THR A 443 -4.82 11.73 12.98
C THR A 443 -6.28 12.09 13.21
N ALA A 444 -6.54 13.27 13.75
CA ALA A 444 -7.90 13.77 13.97
C ALA A 444 -8.52 14.28 12.66
N GLY A 445 -9.86 14.21 12.56
CA GLY A 445 -10.62 14.79 11.44
C GLY A 445 -10.64 13.95 10.15
N ASN A 446 -10.12 12.73 10.18
CA ASN A 446 -10.18 11.83 9.03
C ASN A 446 -11.63 11.52 8.61
N GLU A 447 -11.87 11.41 7.31
CA GLU A 447 -13.16 10.92 6.79
C GLU A 447 -13.40 9.46 7.20
N ASN A 448 -14.66 9.05 7.29
CA ASN A 448 -15.04 7.66 7.50
C ASN A 448 -16.12 7.26 6.48
N GLY A 449 -15.69 6.60 5.41
CA GLY A 449 -16.56 6.09 4.35
C GLY A 449 -17.15 4.70 4.64
N THR A 450 -16.73 4.05 5.73
CA THR A 450 -17.16 2.68 6.06
C THR A 450 -18.65 2.62 6.40
N ARG A 451 -19.26 1.45 6.16
CA ARG A 451 -20.67 1.18 6.46
C ARG A 451 -20.75 -0.08 7.30
N THR A 452 -21.06 0.07 8.58
CA THR A 452 -21.12 -1.04 9.53
C THR A 452 -22.41 -1.02 10.35
N GLU A 453 -22.78 -2.19 10.87
CA GLU A 453 -23.92 -2.39 11.76
C GLU A 453 -23.42 -2.84 13.16
N PRO A 454 -24.09 -2.44 14.26
CA PRO A 454 -23.69 -2.85 15.59
C PRO A 454 -24.03 -4.32 15.86
N LEU A 455 -23.12 -5.03 16.53
CA LEU A 455 -23.35 -6.41 16.98
C LEU A 455 -24.48 -6.45 18.04
N PRO A 456 -25.40 -7.43 17.99
CA PRO A 456 -26.41 -7.61 19.03
C PRO A 456 -25.77 -7.81 20.41
N ARG A 457 -26.32 -7.15 21.44
CA ARG A 457 -25.75 -7.15 22.80
C ARG A 457 -25.56 -8.54 23.41
N GLU A 458 -26.37 -9.53 23.01
CA GLU A 458 -26.20 -10.93 23.40
C GLU A 458 -24.89 -11.51 22.85
N VAL A 459 -24.60 -11.32 21.54
CA VAL A 459 -23.36 -11.75 20.89
C VAL A 459 -22.14 -11.07 21.54
N VAL A 460 -22.21 -9.76 21.81
CA VAL A 460 -21.14 -9.03 22.51
C VAL A 460 -20.91 -9.57 23.93
N THR A 461 -21.98 -9.91 24.65
CA THR A 461 -21.88 -10.50 25.99
C THR A 461 -21.25 -11.89 25.95
N GLN A 462 -21.61 -12.70 24.95
CA GLN A 462 -21.03 -14.03 24.72
C GLN A 462 -19.54 -13.92 24.34
N LEU A 463 -19.17 -13.06 23.39
CA LEU A 463 -17.77 -12.82 22.99
C LEU A 463 -16.88 -12.35 24.14
N ARG A 464 -17.34 -11.37 24.94
CA ARG A 464 -16.63 -10.93 26.16
C ARG A 464 -16.39 -12.09 27.14
N GLY A 465 -17.40 -12.96 27.32
CA GLY A 465 -17.26 -14.19 28.12
C GLY A 465 -16.19 -15.12 27.56
N LEU A 466 -16.33 -15.54 26.30
CA LEU A 466 -15.38 -16.42 25.60
C LEU A 466 -13.93 -15.91 25.67
N MET A 467 -13.73 -14.60 25.50
CA MET A 467 -12.41 -13.96 25.59
C MET A 467 -11.89 -13.88 27.02
N ARG A 468 -12.74 -13.69 28.03
CA ARG A 468 -12.32 -13.74 29.44
C ARG A 468 -11.97 -15.16 29.88
N ASP A 469 -12.76 -16.15 29.51
CA ASP A 469 -12.53 -17.57 29.82
C ASP A 469 -11.18 -18.05 29.23
N THR A 470 -10.82 -17.55 28.04
CA THR A 470 -9.50 -17.78 27.41
C THR A 470 -8.33 -17.30 28.28
N VAL A 471 -8.53 -16.30 29.14
CA VAL A 471 -7.52 -15.78 30.08
C VAL A 471 -7.58 -16.45 31.45
N THR A 472 -8.75 -16.82 31.97
CA THR A 472 -8.83 -17.44 33.30
C THR A 472 -8.44 -18.92 33.29
N ASP A 473 -8.91 -19.67 32.29
CA ASP A 473 -8.85 -21.14 32.27
C ASP A 473 -8.22 -21.71 30.99
N GLY A 474 -7.87 -20.84 30.03
CA GLY A 474 -7.46 -21.23 28.68
C GLY A 474 -6.05 -20.85 28.24
N THR A 475 -5.87 -20.85 26.92
CA THR A 475 -4.58 -20.66 26.24
C THR A 475 -3.91 -19.29 26.46
N ALA A 476 -4.62 -18.28 26.99
CA ALA A 476 -4.07 -16.97 27.36
C ALA A 476 -3.85 -16.79 28.88
N ARG A 477 -3.82 -17.87 29.67
CA ARG A 477 -3.57 -17.85 31.13
C ARG A 477 -2.30 -17.11 31.59
N GLY A 478 -1.36 -16.86 30.69
CA GLY A 478 -0.20 -15.98 30.94
C GLY A 478 -0.55 -14.49 31.10
N LEU A 479 -1.83 -14.11 31.01
CA LEU A 479 -2.36 -12.78 31.29
C LEU A 479 -3.24 -12.73 32.56
N ALA A 480 -3.37 -13.85 33.30
CA ALA A 480 -4.35 -13.98 34.39
C ALA A 480 -4.00 -13.21 35.67
N ASP A 481 -2.73 -12.81 35.83
CA ASP A 481 -2.20 -11.98 36.91
C ASP A 481 -2.43 -10.47 36.67
N LEU A 482 -2.75 -10.07 35.44
CA LEU A 482 -3.02 -8.69 35.09
C LEU A 482 -4.39 -8.22 35.64
N PRO A 483 -4.46 -7.00 36.20
CA PRO A 483 -5.72 -6.41 36.66
C PRO A 483 -6.53 -5.85 35.48
N GLY A 484 -7.61 -5.10 35.74
CA GLY A 484 -8.47 -4.52 34.70
C GLY A 484 -9.32 -5.52 33.89
N GLY A 485 -9.45 -6.77 34.34
CA GLY A 485 -10.41 -7.74 33.79
C GLY A 485 -10.11 -8.27 32.38
N VAL A 486 -8.82 -8.49 32.07
CA VAL A 486 -8.34 -8.84 30.71
C VAL A 486 -9.11 -10.00 30.07
N GLY A 487 -9.53 -9.81 28.81
CA GLY A 487 -9.98 -10.88 27.92
C GLY A 487 -9.09 -10.95 26.68
N ALA A 488 -8.91 -12.13 26.08
CA ALA A 488 -7.96 -12.35 24.99
C ALA A 488 -8.36 -13.47 24.03
N LYS A 489 -7.66 -13.56 22.89
CA LYS A 489 -7.65 -14.73 22.01
C LYS A 489 -6.26 -14.97 21.46
N THR A 490 -5.72 -16.16 21.71
CA THR A 490 -4.49 -16.68 21.10
C THR A 490 -4.67 -17.03 19.63
N GLY A 491 -3.60 -16.97 18.84
CA GLY A 491 -3.53 -17.55 17.51
C GLY A 491 -2.16 -18.12 17.18
N THR A 492 -2.16 -19.15 16.34
CA THR A 492 -0.99 -19.67 15.65
C THR A 492 -1.37 -19.75 14.17
N ALA A 493 -0.49 -19.34 13.26
CA ALA A 493 -0.74 -19.33 11.83
C ALA A 493 0.41 -19.97 11.04
N GLU A 494 0.13 -21.12 10.42
CA GLU A 494 0.95 -21.78 9.38
C GLU A 494 1.37 -20.77 8.30
N VAL A 495 2.66 -20.76 7.95
CA VAL A 495 3.23 -19.93 6.86
C VAL A 495 3.53 -20.79 5.64
N SER A 496 4.30 -21.86 5.84
CA SER A 496 4.55 -22.96 4.90
C SER A 496 5.05 -24.19 5.66
N GLU A 497 5.11 -25.36 5.02
CA GLU A 497 5.60 -26.59 5.65
C GLU A 497 7.05 -26.48 6.17
N ASP A 498 7.90 -25.66 5.50
CA ASP A 498 9.30 -25.43 5.87
C ASP A 498 9.56 -24.17 6.76
N GLN A 499 8.52 -23.51 7.29
CA GLN A 499 8.67 -22.27 8.09
C GLN A 499 7.93 -22.34 9.43
N ASP A 500 8.53 -21.78 10.48
CA ASP A 500 7.91 -21.64 11.80
C ASP A 500 6.61 -20.82 11.71
N ASN A 501 5.61 -21.22 12.50
CA ASN A 501 4.31 -20.54 12.53
C ASN A 501 4.42 -19.11 13.06
N ASN A 502 3.57 -18.21 12.56
CA ASN A 502 3.40 -16.88 13.14
C ASN A 502 2.57 -16.95 14.42
N GLY A 503 3.09 -16.34 15.49
CA GLY A 503 2.46 -16.29 16.81
C GLY A 503 1.62 -15.04 16.97
N TRP A 504 0.33 -15.22 17.25
CA TRP A 504 -0.62 -14.14 17.40
C TRP A 504 -1.23 -14.09 18.80
N LEU A 505 -1.45 -12.89 19.32
CA LEU A 505 -2.30 -12.68 20.48
C LEU A 505 -3.05 -11.35 20.33
N VAL A 506 -4.36 -11.41 20.53
CA VAL A 506 -5.17 -10.21 20.77
C VAL A 506 -5.69 -10.20 22.19
N ALA A 507 -5.79 -9.01 22.79
CA ALA A 507 -6.29 -8.82 24.14
C ALA A 507 -7.03 -7.49 24.27
N HIS A 508 -7.91 -7.38 25.25
CA HIS A 508 -8.46 -6.10 25.69
C HIS A 508 -8.34 -5.96 27.21
N ARG A 509 -8.15 -4.73 27.68
CA ARG A 509 -8.21 -4.35 29.10
C ARG A 509 -8.78 -2.94 29.20
N GLY A 510 -9.74 -2.73 30.10
CA GLY A 510 -10.43 -1.45 30.20
C GLY A 510 -10.94 -0.98 28.83
N ASN A 511 -10.56 0.22 28.44
CA ASN A 511 -10.92 0.86 27.17
C ASN A 511 -9.87 0.65 26.04
N VAL A 512 -9.01 -0.36 26.11
CA VAL A 512 -7.97 -0.60 25.08
C VAL A 512 -8.03 -2.02 24.52
N ALA A 513 -7.94 -2.12 23.20
CA ALA A 513 -7.68 -3.35 22.46
C ALA A 513 -6.23 -3.36 21.94
N VAL A 514 -5.59 -4.52 22.03
CA VAL A 514 -4.19 -4.78 21.64
C VAL A 514 -4.16 -5.97 20.69
N ALA A 515 -3.32 -5.90 19.66
CA ALA A 515 -2.94 -7.03 18.83
C ALA A 515 -1.43 -7.10 18.65
N VAL A 516 -0.89 -8.31 18.75
CA VAL A 516 0.52 -8.62 18.50
C VAL A 516 0.62 -9.77 17.50
N VAL A 517 1.55 -9.63 16.55
CA VAL A 517 2.11 -10.73 15.77
C VAL A 517 3.61 -10.83 16.00
N VAL A 518 4.12 -12.05 16.13
CA VAL A 518 5.55 -12.40 16.05
C VAL A 518 5.70 -13.36 14.87
N GLU A 519 6.41 -12.93 13.84
CA GLU A 519 6.74 -13.80 12.69
C GLU A 519 7.66 -14.93 13.18
N GLU A 520 7.45 -16.15 12.68
CA GLU A 520 8.14 -17.37 13.17
C GLU A 520 7.96 -17.60 14.70
N GLY A 521 6.98 -16.95 15.34
CA GLY A 521 6.62 -17.12 16.74
C GLY A 521 5.78 -18.37 17.01
N VAL A 522 6.42 -19.56 16.99
CA VAL A 522 5.88 -20.93 17.22
C VAL A 522 4.44 -21.06 17.76
N THR A 523 4.09 -20.39 18.87
CA THR A 523 2.68 -20.23 19.31
C THR A 523 2.35 -18.82 19.77
N GLY A 524 1.09 -18.42 19.63
CA GLY A 524 0.58 -17.16 20.17
C GLY A 524 0.77 -16.98 21.68
N GLY A 525 0.49 -18.03 22.47
CA GLY A 525 0.67 -18.00 23.92
C GLY A 525 2.14 -17.93 24.35
N GLY A 526 3.04 -18.60 23.63
CA GLY A 526 4.47 -18.63 23.94
C GLY A 526 5.26 -17.41 23.45
N SER A 527 4.94 -16.88 22.26
CA SER A 527 5.72 -15.81 21.61
C SER A 527 5.05 -14.43 21.69
N ALA A 528 3.73 -14.33 21.45
CA ALA A 528 3.00 -13.06 21.56
C ALA A 528 2.49 -12.79 23.00
N GLY A 529 2.29 -13.84 23.80
CA GLY A 529 1.96 -13.76 25.24
C GLY A 529 2.88 -12.85 26.04
N PRO A 530 4.20 -13.10 26.08
CA PRO A 530 5.16 -12.27 26.81
C PRO A 530 5.18 -10.81 26.36
N VAL A 531 4.96 -10.53 25.07
CA VAL A 531 4.86 -9.17 24.52
C VAL A 531 3.63 -8.45 25.08
N VAL A 532 2.43 -9.05 24.97
CA VAL A 532 1.18 -8.44 25.46
C VAL A 532 1.20 -8.27 26.98
N HIS A 533 1.74 -9.24 27.73
CA HIS A 533 1.92 -9.13 29.18
C HIS A 533 2.86 -7.96 29.54
N SER A 534 4.00 -7.84 28.84
CA SER A 534 4.96 -6.76 29.07
C SER A 534 4.39 -5.38 28.76
N LEU A 535 3.59 -5.22 27.70
CA LEU A 535 2.89 -3.97 27.41
C LEU A 535 1.89 -3.64 28.52
N LEU A 536 0.95 -4.55 28.80
CA LEU A 536 -0.14 -4.30 29.74
C LEU A 536 0.37 -4.09 31.18
N SER A 537 1.50 -4.69 31.56
CA SER A 537 2.17 -4.44 32.84
C SER A 537 2.76 -3.03 32.97
N ALA A 538 3.10 -2.37 31.85
CA ALA A 538 3.80 -1.09 31.83
C ALA A 538 2.89 0.14 31.61
N VAL A 539 1.62 -0.06 31.26
CA VAL A 539 0.64 0.99 30.91
C VAL A 539 -0.57 0.98 31.87
N PRO A 540 -1.29 2.10 32.06
CA PRO A 540 -2.48 2.15 32.91
C PRO A 540 -3.63 1.27 32.38
N GLU A 541 -4.63 1.01 33.22
CA GLU A 541 -5.85 0.28 32.82
C GLU A 541 -6.74 1.09 31.86
N ASP A 542 -6.73 2.42 31.98
CA ASP A 542 -7.42 3.36 31.10
C ASP A 542 -6.43 4.40 30.55
N PRO A 543 -6.38 4.66 29.22
CA PRO A 543 -5.61 5.73 28.60
C PRO A 543 -6.28 7.12 28.67
N SER A 544 -7.49 7.23 29.23
CA SER A 544 -8.35 8.42 29.28
C SER A 544 -7.63 9.73 29.60
#